data_AF-A0A929UG86-F1
#
_entry.id   AF-A0A929UG86-F1
#
_cell.length_a   1.000
_cell.length_b   1.000
_cell.length_c   1.000
_cell.angle_alpha   90.00
_cell.angle_beta   90.00
_cell.angle_gamma   90.00
#
_symmetry.space_group_name_H-M   'P 1'
#
loop_
_entity.id
_entity.type
_entity.pdbx_description
1 polymer ?
#
loop_
_entity_poly.entity_id
_entity_poly.type
_entity_poly.pdbx_seq_one_letter_code
_entity_poly.pdbx_strand_id
1 'polypeptide(L)'
;LMMPDEMVRAVEVSKMYWRYLEELPPLDMKDAFAMATRIGGSFFGKVGAFEEGYDFDAVVVDDTAAKTPLSIDLSERLCRSMYLNRNCRMTDKFVKGKKILSIV
;
A
#
# COMPACT_ATOMS: atom_id res chain seq x y z
N LEU A 1 -1.19 -8.64 -8.56
CA LEU A 1 -0.39 -7.40 -8.42
C LEU A 1 0.71 -7.72 -7.43
N MET A 2 1.99 -7.57 -7.79
CA MET A 2 3.11 -8.02 -6.97
C MET A 2 3.32 -7.15 -5.70
N MET A 3 2.92 -5.87 -5.75
CA MET A 3 3.23 -4.88 -4.71
C MET A 3 2.65 -5.21 -3.32
N PRO A 4 1.36 -5.56 -3.14
CA PRO A 4 0.84 -5.87 -1.80
C PRO A 4 1.52 -7.09 -1.15
N ASP A 5 1.85 -8.10 -1.94
CA ASP A 5 2.55 -9.30 -1.45
C ASP A 5 3.95 -8.93 -0.91
N GLU A 6 4.69 -8.04 -1.58
CA GLU A 6 6.01 -7.60 -1.10
C GLU A 6 5.94 -6.73 0.16
N MET A 7 4.92 -5.88 0.28
CA MET A 7 4.72 -5.09 1.50
C MET A 7 4.45 -6.00 2.71
N VAL A 8 3.57 -7.00 2.53
CA VAL A 8 3.30 -7.99 3.56
C VAL A 8 4.57 -8.77 3.93
N ARG A 9 5.32 -9.25 2.93
CA ARG A 9 6.60 -9.92 3.15
C ARG A 9 7.60 -9.07 3.92
N ALA A 10 7.73 -7.78 3.59
CA ALA A 10 8.64 -6.88 4.30
C ALA A 10 8.28 -6.77 5.79
N VAL A 11 6.98 -6.64 6.10
CA VAL A 11 6.49 -6.63 7.49
C VAL A 11 6.80 -7.95 8.18
N GLU A 12 6.50 -9.08 7.55
CA GLU A 12 6.75 -10.43 8.11
C GLU A 12 8.24 -10.67 8.38
N VAL A 13 9.11 -10.41 7.41
CA VAL A 13 10.56 -10.60 7.52
C VAL A 13 11.15 -9.66 8.57
N SER A 14 10.68 -8.41 8.66
CA SER A 14 11.17 -7.48 9.68
C SER A 14 10.85 -7.93 11.12
N LYS A 15 9.71 -8.60 11.33
CA LYS A 15 9.36 -9.18 12.63
C LYS A 15 10.25 -10.36 12.99
N MET A 16 10.55 -11.20 12.01
CA MET A 16 11.50 -12.31 12.18
C MET A 16 12.91 -11.78 12.49
N TYR A 17 13.36 -10.75 11.77
CA TYR A 17 14.64 -10.08 11.99
C TYR A 17 14.73 -9.46 13.39
N TRP A 18 13.70 -8.70 13.78
CA TRP A 18 13.60 -8.15 15.13
C TRP A 18 13.69 -9.24 16.19
N ARG A 19 12.98 -10.36 16.04
CA ARG A 19 13.07 -11.45 17.02
C ARG A 19 14.43 -12.17 17.03
N TYR A 20 15.17 -12.13 15.93
CA TYR A 20 16.47 -12.79 15.81
C TYR A 20 17.62 -11.95 16.41
N LEU A 21 17.63 -10.63 16.19
CA LEU A 21 18.74 -9.74 16.61
C LEU A 21 18.35 -8.66 17.62
N GLU A 22 17.06 -8.30 17.70
CA GLU A 22 16.50 -7.28 18.61
C GLU A 22 17.11 -5.86 18.49
N GLU A 23 17.85 -5.57 17.42
CA GLU A 23 18.52 -4.26 17.22
C GLU A 23 17.60 -3.15 16.73
N LEU A 24 16.61 -3.47 15.89
CA LEU A 24 15.70 -2.52 15.27
C LEU A 24 14.24 -2.96 15.46
N PRO A 25 13.30 -2.04 15.75
CA PRO A 25 11.89 -2.39 15.84
C PRO A 25 11.37 -2.93 14.49
N PRO A 26 10.40 -3.86 14.51
CA PRO A 26 9.83 -4.39 13.30
C PRO A 26 9.01 -3.33 12.56
N LEU A 27 8.90 -3.48 11.24
CA LEU A 27 8.08 -2.62 10.41
C LEU A 27 6.60 -2.86 10.67
N ASP A 28 5.82 -1.79 10.65
CA ASP A 28 4.37 -1.87 10.52
C ASP A 28 3.91 -1.69 9.06
N MET A 29 2.60 -1.78 8.84
CA MET A 29 2.04 -1.62 7.49
C MET A 29 2.18 -0.18 6.95
N LYS A 30 2.22 0.83 7.83
CA LYS A 30 2.39 2.23 7.43
C LYS A 30 3.81 2.46 6.94
N ASP A 31 4.81 1.86 7.59
CA ASP A 31 6.21 1.91 7.16
C ASP A 31 6.37 1.28 5.78
N ALA A 32 5.85 0.06 5.59
CA ALA A 32 5.88 -0.63 4.30
C ALA A 32 5.14 0.16 3.20
N PHE A 33 3.99 0.75 3.53
CA PHE A 33 3.24 1.58 2.59
C PHE A 33 4.00 2.86 2.21
N ALA A 34 4.63 3.54 3.18
CA ALA A 34 5.46 4.71 2.94
C ALA A 34 6.68 4.37 2.07
N MET A 35 7.34 3.24 2.33
CA MET A 35 8.42 2.71 1.49
C MET A 35 7.99 2.49 0.05
N ALA A 36 6.82 1.88 -0.14
CA ALA A 36 6.27 1.58 -1.45
C ALA A 36 5.67 2.80 -2.17
N THR A 37 5.50 3.94 -1.49
CA THR A 37 4.88 5.16 -2.04
C THR A 37 5.79 6.37 -1.89
N ARG A 38 5.72 7.11 -0.79
CA ARG A 38 6.44 8.39 -0.59
C ARG A 38 7.96 8.24 -0.68
N ILE A 39 8.52 7.28 0.05
CA ILE A 39 9.97 7.11 0.16
C ILE A 39 10.53 6.61 -1.17
N GLY A 40 9.97 5.52 -1.73
CA GLY A 40 10.39 5.02 -3.04
C GLY A 40 10.11 6.01 -4.18
N GLY A 41 8.98 6.71 -4.12
CA GLY A 41 8.56 7.73 -5.09
C GLY A 41 9.49 8.94 -5.14
N SER A 42 10.11 9.31 -4.01
CA SER A 42 11.04 10.44 -3.95
C SER A 42 12.22 10.32 -4.94
N PHE A 43 12.59 9.09 -5.33
CA PHE A 43 13.58 8.84 -6.37
C PHE A 43 13.16 9.38 -7.75
N PHE A 44 11.86 9.42 -8.04
CA PHE A 44 11.29 9.86 -9.31
C PHE A 44 10.82 11.33 -9.29
N GLY A 45 11.01 12.03 -8.16
CA GLY A 45 10.59 13.43 -7.97
C GLY A 45 9.49 13.57 -6.92
N LYS A 46 8.61 14.56 -7.11
CA LYS A 46 7.48 14.81 -6.20
C LYS A 46 6.31 13.88 -6.51
N VAL A 47 6.45 12.59 -6.22
CA VAL A 47 5.42 11.56 -6.44
C VAL A 47 5.26 10.66 -5.21
N GLY A 48 4.21 9.86 -5.17
CA GLY A 48 3.98 8.88 -4.09
C GLY A 48 3.34 9.46 -2.82
N ALA A 49 2.84 10.70 -2.86
CA ALA A 49 2.06 11.31 -1.78
C ALA A 49 1.00 12.25 -2.36
N PHE A 50 -0.10 12.43 -1.63
CA PHE A 50 -1.17 13.37 -1.99
C PHE A 50 -0.94 14.72 -1.30
N GLU A 51 0.04 15.47 -1.80
CA GLU A 51 0.45 16.78 -1.29
C GLU A 51 0.51 17.82 -2.41
N GLU A 52 0.41 19.10 -2.05
CA GLU A 52 0.50 20.18 -3.03
C GLU A 52 1.86 20.16 -3.74
N GLY A 53 1.82 20.28 -5.07
CA GLY A 53 3.01 20.21 -5.92
C GLY A 53 3.54 18.80 -6.20
N TYR A 54 2.82 17.75 -5.79
CA TYR A 54 3.10 16.37 -6.21
C TYR A 54 2.30 16.00 -7.47
N ASP A 55 2.87 15.15 -8.32
CA ASP A 55 2.12 14.57 -9.44
C ASP A 55 1.02 13.65 -8.91
N PHE A 56 -0.16 13.71 -9.53
CA PHE A 56 -1.28 12.84 -9.17
C PHE A 56 -1.12 11.44 -9.77
N ASP A 57 -0.32 10.63 -9.07
CA ASP A 57 -0.17 9.19 -9.30
C ASP A 57 -1.00 8.43 -8.26
N ALA A 58 -2.05 7.74 -8.71
CA ALA A 58 -3.03 7.14 -7.81
C ALA A 58 -3.55 5.80 -8.33
N VAL A 59 -4.00 4.95 -7.41
CA VAL A 59 -4.74 3.72 -7.69
C VAL A 59 -6.06 3.75 -6.94
N VAL A 60 -7.13 3.29 -7.58
CA VAL A 60 -8.43 3.10 -6.94
C VAL A 60 -8.60 1.61 -6.69
N VAL A 61 -8.85 1.26 -5.43
CA VAL A 61 -9.00 -0.12 -4.98
C VAL A 61 -10.41 -0.33 -4.48
N ASP A 62 -11.10 -1.28 -5.08
CA ASP A 62 -12.37 -1.84 -4.61
C ASP A 62 -12.06 -3.03 -3.70
N ASP A 63 -12.36 -2.87 -2.41
CA ASP A 63 -12.20 -3.87 -1.34
C ASP A 63 -13.54 -4.50 -0.90
N THR A 64 -14.64 -4.29 -1.65
CA THR A 64 -15.99 -4.75 -1.28
C THR A 64 -16.11 -6.28 -1.14
N ALA A 65 -15.29 -7.04 -1.86
CA ALA A 65 -15.23 -8.50 -1.74
C ALA A 65 -14.39 -8.99 -0.54
N ALA A 66 -13.59 -8.11 0.10
CA ALA A 66 -12.87 -8.38 1.34
C ALA A 66 -13.76 -8.13 2.58
N LYS A 67 -14.96 -8.72 2.58
CA LYS A 67 -16.01 -8.51 3.59
C LYS A 67 -15.51 -8.81 5.01
N THR A 68 -16.03 -8.06 5.98
CA THR A 68 -15.83 -8.28 7.41
C THR A 68 -17.10 -7.87 8.17
N PRO A 69 -17.46 -8.58 9.25
CA PRO A 69 -18.53 -8.14 10.14
C PRO A 69 -18.10 -7.00 11.08
N LEU A 70 -16.81 -6.70 11.15
CA LEU A 70 -16.26 -5.66 12.01
C LEU A 70 -16.47 -4.27 11.40
N SER A 71 -16.82 -3.29 12.24
CA SER A 71 -16.73 -1.87 11.87
C SER A 71 -15.26 -1.46 11.89
N ILE A 72 -14.70 -1.15 10.73
CA ILE A 72 -13.28 -0.85 10.57
C ILE A 72 -13.05 0.53 9.94
N ASP A 73 -11.94 1.16 10.29
CA ASP A 73 -11.54 2.46 9.73
C ASP A 73 -10.78 2.33 8.40
N LEU A 74 -10.39 3.46 7.80
CA LEU A 74 -9.69 3.49 6.52
C LEU A 74 -8.28 2.86 6.60
N SER A 75 -7.57 3.04 7.71
CA SER A 75 -6.23 2.47 7.91
C SER A 75 -6.31 0.94 8.02
N GLU A 76 -7.31 0.43 8.71
CA GLU A 76 -7.60 -1.00 8.82
C GLU A 76 -8.06 -1.58 7.48
N ARG A 77 -8.90 -0.87 6.71
CA ARG A 77 -9.25 -1.25 5.33
C ARG A 77 -8.03 -1.35 4.44
N LEU A 78 -7.14 -0.35 4.48
CA LEU A 78 -5.88 -0.36 3.73
C LEU A 78 -5.04 -1.58 4.11
N CYS A 79 -4.79 -1.79 5.39
CA CYS A 79 -4.00 -2.92 5.87
C CYS A 79 -4.60 -4.26 5.42
N ARG A 80 -5.91 -4.44 5.60
CA ARG A 80 -6.63 -5.63 5.14
C ARG A 80 -6.54 -5.82 3.64
N SER A 81 -6.62 -4.75 2.84
CA SER A 81 -6.50 -4.84 1.38
C SER A 81 -5.12 -5.34 0.94
N MET A 82 -4.07 -5.12 1.74
CA MET A 82 -2.73 -5.65 1.45
C MET A 82 -2.66 -7.16 1.69
N TYR A 83 -3.17 -7.64 2.82
CA TYR A 83 -3.20 -9.07 3.17
C TYR A 83 -4.23 -9.88 2.36
N LEU A 84 -5.37 -9.28 2.02
CA LEU A 84 -6.47 -9.89 1.27
C LEU A 84 -6.51 -9.39 -0.17
N ASN A 85 -5.34 -9.09 -0.75
CA ASN A 85 -5.23 -8.46 -2.06
C ASN A 85 -5.94 -9.24 -3.19
N ARG A 86 -6.08 -10.57 -3.04
CA ARG A 86 -6.78 -11.44 -4.00
C ARG A 86 -8.29 -11.21 -4.02
N ASN A 87 -8.84 -10.65 -2.94
CA ASN A 87 -10.23 -10.27 -2.81
C ASN A 87 -10.44 -8.77 -3.08
N CYS A 88 -9.39 -8.06 -3.50
CA CYS A 88 -9.44 -6.65 -3.85
C CYS A 88 -9.22 -6.50 -5.36
N ARG A 89 -9.78 -5.44 -5.94
CA ARG A 89 -9.62 -5.15 -7.37
C ARG A 89 -9.13 -3.73 -7.55
N MET A 90 -8.10 -3.55 -8.37
CA MET A 90 -7.70 -2.21 -8.81
C MET A 90 -8.60 -1.83 -9.99
N THR A 91 -9.52 -0.89 -9.78
CA THR A 91 -10.49 -0.46 -10.81
C THR A 91 -9.88 0.58 -11.74
N ASP A 92 -9.07 1.48 -11.18
CA ASP A 92 -8.54 2.63 -11.89
C ASP A 92 -7.08 2.90 -11.51
N LYS A 93 -6.31 3.41 -12.48
CA LYS A 93 -4.95 3.89 -12.26
C LYS A 93 -4.75 5.24 -12.95
N PHE A 94 -4.13 6.17 -12.23
CA PHE A 94 -3.80 7.51 -12.69
C PHE A 94 -2.29 7.71 -12.68
N VAL A 95 -1.78 8.38 -13.70
CA VAL A 95 -0.39 8.86 -13.77
C VAL A 95 -0.42 10.32 -14.20
N LYS A 96 0.16 11.21 -13.40
CA LYS A 96 0.13 12.68 -13.57
C LYS A 96 -1.28 13.21 -13.87
N GLY A 97 -2.29 12.77 -13.13
CA GLY A 97 -3.67 13.20 -13.34
C GLY A 97 -4.42 12.49 -14.48
N LYS A 98 -3.71 11.78 -15.36
CA LYS A 98 -4.32 11.06 -16.49
C LYS A 98 -4.68 9.64 -16.08
N LYS A 99 -5.95 9.27 -16.25
CA LYS A 99 -6.39 7.88 -16.12
C LYS A 99 -5.75 7.03 -17.22
N ILE A 100 -4.95 6.04 -16.85
CA ILE A 100 -4.25 5.14 -17.79
C ILE A 100 -4.81 3.71 -17.77
N LEU A 101 -5.55 3.34 -16.74
CA LEU A 101 -6.24 2.06 -16.65
C LEU A 101 -7.67 2.30 -16.17
N SER A 102 -8.62 1.69 -16.86
CA SER A 102 -10.02 1.57 -16.45
C SER A 102 -10.40 0.12 -16.70
N ILE A 103 -10.52 -0.67 -15.64
CA ILE A 103 -11.05 -2.03 -15.76
C ILE A 103 -12.57 -1.90 -15.58
N VAL A 104 -13.30 -2.04 -16.69
CA VAL A 104 -14.77 -2.16 -16.70
C VAL A 104 -15.15 -3.55 -16.18
#